data_AF-A0A2V8P358-F1
#
_entry.id   AF-A0A2V8P358-F1
#
_cell.length_a   1.000
_cell.length_b   1.000
_cell.length_c   1.000
_cell.angle_alpha   90.00
_cell.angle_beta   90.00
_cell.angle_gamma   90.00
#
_symmetry.space_group_name_H-M   'P 1'
#
loop_
_entity.id
_entity.type
_entity.pdbx_description
1 polymer ?
#
loop_
_entity_poly.entity_id
_entity_poly.type
_entity_poly.pdbx_seq_one_letter_code
_entity_poly.pdbx_strand_id
1 'polypeptide(L)' 'KFQSALTSKDIKIQPKKANIAGLQLADVLAYPVKQAVLLEKGLIADPGDVFGKKVYVAARTKFNCHESTGEVEGYGFKCL' A
#
# COMPACT_ATOMS: atom_id res chain seq x y z
N LYS A 1 14.19 5.49 18.13
CA LYS A 1 13.30 6.60 18.60
C LYS A 1 12.46 7.07 17.41
N PHE A 2 11.19 6.64 17.29
CA PHE A 2 10.32 6.91 16.12
C PHE A 2 9.41 8.15 16.27
N GLN A 3 9.55 8.90 17.36
CA GLN A 3 8.65 10.02 17.69
C GLN A 3 9.01 11.36 17.05
N SER A 4 10.09 11.46 16.28
CA SER A 4 10.50 12.72 15.64
C SER A 4 9.62 13.15 14.47
N ALA A 5 8.85 12.24 13.86
CA ALA A 5 8.01 12.51 12.70
C ALA A 5 6.51 12.66 13.02
N LEU A 6 6.09 12.37 14.26
CA LEU A 6 4.69 12.47 14.67
C LEU A 6 4.47 13.83 15.36
N THR A 7 3.98 14.81 14.60
CA THR A 7 3.70 16.17 15.10
C THR A 7 2.61 16.25 16.19
N SER A 8 1.85 15.17 16.41
CA SER A 8 0.81 15.13 17.46
C SER A 8 0.55 13.69 17.95
N LYS A 9 0.16 13.56 19.22
CA LYS A 9 -0.31 12.30 19.83
C LYS A 9 -1.81 12.06 19.62
N ASP A 10 -2.52 13.05 19.08
CA ASP A 10 -3.94 12.96 18.80
C ASP A 10 -4.23 12.32 17.45
N ILE A 11 -5.23 11.45 17.42
CA ILE A 11 -5.80 10.92 16.17
C ILE A 11 -6.49 12.09 15.46
N LYS A 12 -5.94 12.51 14.32
CA LYS A 12 -6.50 13.57 13.47
C LYS A 12 -7.73 13.05 12.71
N ILE A 13 -8.83 12.81 13.44
CA ILE A 13 -10.14 12.49 12.84
C ILE A 13 -10.68 13.77 12.20
N GLN A 14 -10.50 13.89 10.89
CA GLN A 14 -11.04 15.00 10.09
C GLN A 14 -12.30 14.53 9.35
N PRO A 15 -13.35 15.36 9.25
CA PRO A 15 -14.53 15.02 8.47
C PRO A 15 -14.17 14.84 6.99
N LYS A 16 -14.65 13.74 6.37
CA LYS A 16 -14.43 13.34 4.96
C LYS A 16 -14.84 14.38 3.89
N LYS A 17 -15.39 15.54 4.31
CA LYS A 17 -15.79 16.65 3.42
C LYS A 17 -14.61 17.37 2.79
N ALA A 18 -13.42 17.30 3.40
CA ALA A 18 -12.21 17.68 2.72
C ALA A 18 -11.88 16.56 1.72
N ASN A 19 -12.06 16.80 0.42
CA ASN A 19 -11.44 16.02 -0.67
C ASN A 19 -9.90 16.11 -0.52
N ILE A 20 -9.36 15.54 0.56
CA ILE A 20 -7.93 15.44 0.78
C ILE A 20 -7.48 14.47 -0.29
N ALA A 21 -6.98 15.00 -1.41
CA ALA A 21 -6.58 14.22 -2.58
C ALA A 21 -5.66 13.05 -2.20
N GLY A 22 -4.86 13.21 -1.13
CA GLY A 22 -4.03 12.14 -0.57
C GLY A 22 -4.80 10.94 -0.01
N LEU A 23 -5.96 11.13 0.61
CA LEU A 23 -6.78 10.02 1.13
C LEU A 23 -7.45 9.25 -0.01
N GLN A 24 -8.01 9.96 -0.98
CA GLN A 24 -8.62 9.34 -2.16
C GLN A 24 -7.58 8.57 -2.98
N LEU A 25 -6.38 9.14 -3.14
CA LEU A 25 -5.27 8.45 -3.79
C LEU A 25 -4.85 7.21 -2.99
N ALA A 26 -4.80 7.28 -1.66
CA ALA A 26 -4.50 6.14 -0.82
C ALA A 26 -5.53 5.02 -1.00
N ASP A 27 -6.82 5.34 -1.07
CA ASP A 27 -7.89 4.37 -1.30
C ASP A 27 -7.76 3.69 -2.68
N VAL A 28 -7.43 4.47 -3.72
CA VAL A 28 -7.19 3.96 -5.08
C VAL A 28 -5.98 3.01 -5.13
N LEU A 29 -4.95 3.25 -4.32
CA LEU A 29 -3.77 2.37 -4.23
C LEU A 29 -4.01 1.14 -3.35
N ALA A 30 -4.80 1.27 -2.28
CA ALA A 30 -4.98 0.22 -1.29
C ALA A 30 -5.61 -1.06 -1.88
N TYR A 31 -6.64 -0.90 -2.71
CA TYR A 31 -7.32 -2.04 -3.35
C TYR A 31 -6.42 -2.86 -4.29
N PRO A 32 -5.77 -2.28 -5.32
CA PRO A 32 -4.92 -3.04 -6.24
C PRO A 32 -3.69 -3.64 -5.55
N VAL A 33 -3.11 -2.95 -4.57
CA VAL A 33 -1.99 -3.49 -3.78
C VAL A 33 -2.45 -4.71 -2.96
N LYS A 34 -3.61 -4.63 -2.29
CA LYS A 34 -4.19 -5.77 -1.57
C LYS A 34 -4.44 -6.95 -2.50
N GLN A 35 -5.04 -6.71 -3.67
CA GLN A 35 -5.30 -7.78 -4.66
C GLN A 35 -3.99 -8.44 -5.10
N ALA A 36 -2.95 -7.66 -5.41
CA ALA A 36 -1.65 -8.20 -5.79
C ALA A 36 -1.03 -9.07 -4.69
N VAL A 37 -1.08 -8.65 -3.42
CA VAL A 37 -0.57 -9.44 -2.29
C VAL A 37 -1.34 -10.76 -2.13
N LEU A 38 -2.68 -10.70 -2.23
CA LEU A 38 -3.51 -11.91 -2.12
C LEU A 38 -3.25 -12.88 -3.26
N LEU A 39 -3.01 -12.35 -4.46
CA LEU A 39 -2.65 -13.15 -5.64
C LEU A 39 -1.26 -13.79 -5.47
N GLU A 40 -0.26 -13.02 -5.02
CA GLU A 40 1.09 -13.54 -4.74
C GLU A 40 1.07 -14.65 -3.67
N LYS A 41 0.16 -14.57 -2.70
CA LYS A 41 -0.06 -15.63 -1.69
C LYS A 41 -0.98 -16.77 -2.14
N GLY A 42 -1.49 -16.73 -3.38
CA GLY A 42 -2.39 -17.77 -3.91
C GLY A 42 -3.76 -17.84 -3.24
N LEU A 43 -4.18 -16.78 -2.53
CA LEU A 43 -5.46 -16.73 -1.80
C LEU A 43 -6.64 -16.34 -2.69
N ILE A 44 -6.36 -15.76 -3.86
CA ILE A 44 -7.36 -15.42 -4.88
C ILE A 44 -6.89 -15.89 -6.25
N ALA A 45 -7.85 -16.18 -7.13
CA ALA A 45 -7.57 -16.44 -8.54
C ALA A 45 -7.13 -15.14 -9.24
N ASP A 46 -6.33 -15.27 -10.31
CA ASP A 46 -5.91 -14.11 -11.10
C ASP A 46 -7.15 -13.42 -11.71
N PRO A 47 -7.44 -12.15 -11.36
CA PRO A 47 -8.57 -11.42 -11.93
C PRO A 47 -8.39 -11.07 -13.42
N GLY A 48 -7.27 -11.44 -14.06
CA GLY A 48 -6.99 -11.17 -15.47
C GLY A 48 -6.33 -9.80 -15.69
N ASP A 49 -6.41 -9.26 -16.90
CA ASP A 49 -5.84 -7.93 -17.20
C ASP A 49 -6.77 -6.81 -16.71
N VAL A 50 -6.52 -6.37 -15.47
CA VAL A 50 -7.25 -5.27 -14.82
C VAL A 50 -6.35 -4.05 -14.68
N PHE A 51 -6.93 -2.85 -14.76
CA PHE A 51 -6.19 -1.59 -14.57
C PHE A 51 -5.40 -1.56 -13.24
N GLY A 52 -5.91 -2.25 -12.21
CA GLY A 52 -5.22 -2.41 -10.93
C GLY A 52 -3.81 -3.00 -11.04
N LYS A 53 -3.53 -3.86 -12.03
CA LYS A 53 -2.17 -4.39 -12.28
C LYS A 53 -1.20 -3.28 -12.69
N LYS A 54 -1.65 -2.34 -13.55
CA LYS A 54 -0.81 -1.19 -13.98
C LYS A 54 -0.49 -0.27 -12.80
N VAL A 55 -1.49 -0.03 -11.94
CA VAL A 55 -1.31 0.74 -10.71
C VAL A 55 -0.32 0.06 -9.77
N TYR A 56 -0.44 -1.26 -9.59
CA TYR A 56 0.49 -2.04 -8.78
C TYR A 56 1.92 -2.00 -9.32
N VAL A 57 2.12 -2.16 -10.64
CA VAL A 57 3.46 -2.10 -11.26
C VAL A 57 4.13 -0.74 -11.00
N ALA A 58 3.38 0.36 -11.17
CA ALA A 58 3.90 1.69 -10.87
C ALA A 58 4.23 1.83 -9.36
N ALA A 59 3.32 1.38 -8.49
CA ALA A 59 3.49 1.48 -7.05
C ALA A 59 4.65 0.63 -6.52
N ARG A 60 4.85 -0.59 -7.04
CA ARG A 60 5.88 -1.56 -6.62
C ARG A 60 7.29 -0.97 -6.64
N THR A 61 7.58 -0.06 -7.56
CA THR A 61 8.87 0.66 -7.63
C THR A 61 9.18 1.53 -6.41
N LYS A 62 8.16 1.84 -5.59
CA LYS A 62 8.28 2.65 -4.38
C LYS A 62 8.20 1.83 -3.10
N PHE A 63 8.12 0.50 -3.20
CA PHE A 63 7.97 -0.34 -2.03
C PHE A 63 9.29 -0.45 -1.31
N ASN A 64 9.23 -0.48 0.02
CA ASN A 64 10.40 -0.78 0.81
C ASN A 64 10.77 -2.26 0.58
N CYS A 65 11.95 -2.50 0.03
CA CYS A 65 12.49 -3.82 -0.21
C CYS A 65 13.80 -3.98 0.55
N HIS A 66 14.13 -5.21 0.90
CA HIS A 66 15.42 -5.50 1.47
C HIS A 66 16.53 -5.13 0.48
N GLU A 67 17.49 -4.30 0.90
CA GLU A 67 18.49 -3.71 0.00
C GLU A 67 19.39 -4.74 -0.70
N SER A 68 19.56 -5.94 -0.11
CA SER A 68 20.43 -6.98 -0.67
C SER A 68 19.70 -8.14 -1.34
N THR A 69 18.45 -8.46 -0.95
CA THR A 69 17.68 -9.58 -1.54
C THR A 69 16.54 -9.12 -2.43
N GLY A 70 16.15 -7.84 -2.38
CA GLY A 70 14.98 -7.31 -3.08
C GLY A 70 13.65 -7.82 -2.51
N GLU A 71 13.68 -8.51 -1.37
CA GLU A 71 12.48 -9.07 -0.75
C GLU A 71 11.59 -7.96 -0.21
N VAL A 72 10.33 -8.00 -0.62
CA VAL A 72 9.29 -7.04 -0.20
C VAL A 72 8.51 -7.58 1.00
N GLU A 73 8.49 -8.90 1.19
CA GLU A 73 7.86 -9.57 2.33
C GLU A 73 8.63 -9.29 3.63
N GLY A 74 7.93 -8.84 4.67
CA GLY A 74 8.54 -8.43 5.95
C GLY A 74 9.00 -6.95 6.00
N TYR A 75 9.10 -6.28 4.85
CA TYR A 75 9.49 -4.86 4.75
C TYR A 75 8.34 -3.98 4.25
N GLY A 76 7.97 -4.15 2.98
CA GLY A 76 6.88 -3.43 2.32
C GLY A 76 5.54 -4.14 2.41
N PHE A 77 5.56 -5.47 2.52
CA PHE A 77 4.39 -6.28 2.86
C PHE A 77 4.46 -6.73 4.31
N LYS A 78 3.36 -6.53 5.01
CA LYS A 78 3.18 -7.16 6.31
C LYS A 78 2.97 -8.65 6.07
N CYS A 79 3.79 -9.48 6.73
CA CYS A 79 3.53 -10.91 6.82
C CYS A 79 2.14 -11.09 7.46
N LEU A 80 1.21 -11.65 6.70
CA LEU A 80 -0.10 -12.08 7.20
C LEU A 80 0.03 -13.44 7.85
#